data_AF-A0A2E7DB13-F1
#
_entry.id   AF-A0A2E7DB13-F1
#
_cell.length_a   1.000
_cell.length_b   1.000
_cell.length_c   1.000
_cell.angle_alpha   90.00
_cell.angle_beta   90.00
_cell.angle_gamma   90.00
#
_symmetry.space_group_name_H-M   'P 1'
#
loop_
_entity.id
_entity.type
_entity.pdbx_description
1 polymer ?
#
loop_
_entity_poly.entity_id
_entity_poly.type
_entity_poly.pdbx_seq_one_letter_code
_entity_poly.pdbx_strand_id
1 'polypeptide(L)'
;MTDVVGHILLFMIAGITMLLAPLVIGRFVRPNNRTQEKDEIYECGEPTIGSSYIQFDLRFYTVALLFIIFDVEVAFFFPWAAVYGGATQLADENLSVESRIAISEKLLNQEPGSMAAAEAIQPEAARALAITGFFDILVFFGVLMVGFAYVWKRGDLDWVRAVSDTKKKASIAESSG
;
A
#
# COMPACT_ATOMS: atom_id res chain seq x y z
N MET A 1 22.78 17.07 -5.21
CA MET A 1 21.30 17.04 -5.23
C MET A 1 20.73 17.39 -6.60
N THR A 2 21.29 18.39 -7.30
CA THR A 2 20.91 18.78 -8.67
C THR A 2 21.00 17.62 -9.66
N ASP A 3 22.00 16.74 -9.54
CA ASP A 3 22.13 15.58 -10.43
C ASP A 3 20.98 14.60 -10.26
N VAL A 4 20.65 14.20 -9.03
CA VAL A 4 19.52 13.29 -8.74
C VAL A 4 18.21 13.87 -9.29
N VAL A 5 17.97 15.16 -9.05
CA VAL A 5 16.79 15.86 -9.59
C VAL A 5 16.80 15.84 -11.12
N GLY A 6 17.96 16.07 -11.75
CA GLY A 6 18.11 16.00 -13.20
C GLY A 6 17.77 14.63 -13.79
N HIS A 7 18.25 13.54 -13.17
CA HIS A 7 17.93 12.18 -13.59
C HIS A 7 16.44 11.85 -13.43
N ILE A 8 15.82 12.26 -12.31
CA ILE A 8 14.38 12.06 -12.07
C ILE A 8 13.57 12.81 -13.13
N LEU A 9 13.91 14.07 -13.42
CA LEU A 9 13.21 14.86 -14.43
C LEU A 9 13.37 14.25 -15.82
N LEU A 10 14.56 13.81 -16.18
CA LEU A 10 14.82 13.15 -17.46
C LEU A 10 13.99 11.86 -17.59
N PHE A 11 13.93 11.04 -16.54
CA PHE A 11 13.11 9.83 -16.53
C PHE A 11 11.61 10.13 -16.67
N MET A 12 11.11 11.13 -15.94
CA MET A 12 9.72 11.57 -16.04
C MET A 12 9.38 12.09 -17.44
N ILE A 13 10.25 12.91 -18.03
CA ILE A 13 10.09 13.42 -19.40
C ILE A 13 10.08 12.25 -20.38
N ALA A 14 11.04 11.33 -20.28
CA ALA A 14 11.08 10.15 -21.15
C ALA A 14 9.80 9.31 -21.04
N GLY A 15 9.30 9.06 -19.84
CA GLY A 15 8.06 8.31 -19.62
C GLY A 15 6.82 9.03 -20.18
N ILE A 16 6.69 10.33 -19.94
CA ILE A 16 5.60 11.15 -20.48
C ILE A 16 5.68 11.19 -22.00
N THR A 17 6.87 11.36 -22.58
CA THR A 17 7.07 11.33 -24.03
C THR A 17 6.71 9.96 -24.60
N MET A 18 7.12 8.87 -23.95
CA MET A 18 6.77 7.52 -24.41
C MET A 18 5.26 7.26 -24.37
N LEU A 19 4.53 7.85 -23.41
CA LEU A 19 3.06 7.77 -23.35
C LEU A 19 2.38 8.68 -24.38
N LEU A 20 2.81 9.95 -24.48
CA LEU A 20 2.11 10.97 -25.27
C LEU A 20 2.51 10.96 -26.74
N ALA A 21 3.77 10.67 -27.09
CA ALA A 21 4.23 10.65 -28.47
C ALA A 21 3.39 9.72 -29.37
N PRO A 22 3.11 8.44 -29.03
CA PRO A 22 2.28 7.59 -29.87
C PRO A 22 0.82 8.07 -29.94
N LEU A 23 0.27 8.68 -28.89
CA LEU A 23 -1.08 9.25 -28.92
C LEU A 23 -1.16 10.48 -29.84
N VAL A 24 -0.15 11.36 -29.79
CA VAL A 24 -0.04 12.55 -30.64
C VAL A 24 0.19 12.15 -32.10
N ILE A 25 1.14 11.25 -32.37
CA ILE A 25 1.38 10.70 -33.71
C ILE A 25 0.11 10.02 -34.22
N GLY A 26 -0.52 9.18 -33.41
CA GLY A 26 -1.78 8.51 -33.74
C GLY A 26 -2.90 9.49 -34.08
N ARG A 27 -2.98 10.63 -33.37
CA ARG A 27 -3.95 11.69 -33.65
C ARG A 27 -3.76 12.35 -35.02
N PHE A 28 -2.54 12.41 -35.54
CA PHE A 28 -2.21 12.98 -36.85
C PHE A 28 -2.26 11.94 -37.99
N VAL A 29 -1.86 10.70 -37.73
CA VAL A 29 -1.83 9.61 -38.73
C VAL A 29 -3.22 8.98 -38.94
N ARG A 30 -4.07 8.93 -37.90
CA ARG A 30 -5.39 8.28 -37.97
C ARG A 30 -6.37 9.08 -38.86
N PRO A 31 -7.10 8.41 -39.77
CA PRO A 31 -8.22 9.01 -40.49
C PRO A 31 -9.31 9.54 -39.54
N ASN A 32 -9.69 10.81 -39.69
CA ASN A 32 -10.67 11.46 -38.84
C ASN A 32 -12.08 11.38 -39.46
N ASN A 33 -12.74 10.22 -39.34
CA ASN A 33 -14.10 9.99 -39.86
C ASN A 33 -15.13 9.95 -38.72
N ARG A 34 -15.37 11.11 -38.10
CA ARG A 34 -16.42 11.29 -37.07
C ARG A 34 -17.80 11.30 -37.73
N THR A 35 -18.70 10.50 -37.19
CA THR A 35 -20.11 10.43 -37.59
C THR A 35 -20.94 10.42 -36.31
N GLN A 36 -22.18 10.88 -36.37
CA GLN A 36 -23.05 10.95 -35.19
C GLN A 36 -23.15 9.61 -34.46
N GLU A 37 -23.35 8.51 -35.19
CA GLU A 37 -23.40 7.14 -34.66
C GLU A 37 -22.10 6.69 -33.97
N LYS A 38 -20.92 7.19 -34.37
CA LYS A 38 -19.63 6.81 -33.76
C LYS A 38 -19.33 7.57 -32.47
N ASP A 39 -20.00 8.70 -32.28
CA ASP A 39 -19.88 9.54 -31.09
C ASP A 39 -20.97 9.18 -30.05
N GLU A 40 -21.84 8.22 -30.36
CA GLU A 40 -22.86 7.68 -29.44
C GLU A 40 -22.31 6.56 -28.55
N ILE A 41 -22.95 6.36 -27.39
CA ILE A 41 -22.60 5.30 -26.43
C ILE A 41 -22.97 3.94 -27.04
N TYR A 42 -22.07 2.95 -26.90
CA TYR A 42 -22.34 1.60 -27.38
C TYR A 42 -23.45 0.92 -26.57
N GLU A 43 -24.57 0.62 -27.22
CA GLU A 43 -25.75 -0.06 -26.65
C GLU A 43 -26.25 -1.17 -27.60
N CYS A 44 -25.32 -1.98 -28.13
CA CYS A 44 -25.63 -3.10 -29.04
C CYS A 44 -26.46 -2.75 -30.29
N GLY A 45 -26.49 -1.48 -30.70
CA GLY A 45 -27.24 -0.98 -31.86
C GLY A 45 -28.63 -0.41 -31.56
N GLU A 46 -29.05 -0.40 -30.29
CA GLU A 46 -30.29 0.23 -29.83
C GLU A 46 -30.02 1.64 -29.29
N PRO A 47 -31.02 2.55 -29.28
CA PRO A 47 -30.87 3.83 -28.60
C PRO A 47 -30.76 3.60 -27.08
N THR A 48 -29.94 4.42 -26.41
CA THR A 48 -29.83 4.38 -24.94
C THR A 48 -31.13 4.84 -24.30
N ILE A 49 -31.79 3.94 -23.56
CA ILE A 49 -33.03 4.22 -22.83
C ILE A 49 -32.77 4.09 -21.34
N GLY A 50 -33.22 5.09 -20.58
CA GLY A 50 -33.15 5.07 -19.12
C GLY A 50 -32.02 5.93 -18.56
N SER A 51 -31.88 5.87 -17.24
CA SER A 51 -30.89 6.65 -16.50
C SER A 51 -29.58 5.89 -16.37
N SER A 52 -28.45 6.58 -16.57
CA SER A 52 -27.12 6.04 -16.26
C SER A 52 -26.81 6.04 -14.75
N TYR A 53 -27.68 6.63 -13.91
CA TYR A 53 -27.53 6.63 -12.46
C TYR A 53 -28.08 5.33 -11.88
N ILE A 54 -27.18 4.39 -11.60
CA ILE A 54 -27.47 3.15 -10.88
C ILE A 54 -26.92 3.21 -9.45
N GLN A 55 -27.56 2.51 -8.53
CA GLN A 55 -27.03 2.32 -7.19
C GLN A 55 -25.92 1.27 -7.25
N PHE A 56 -24.68 1.71 -7.01
CA PHE A 56 -23.55 0.79 -6.86
C PHE A 56 -23.62 0.08 -5.52
N ASP A 57 -23.16 -1.18 -5.50
CA ASP A 57 -23.11 -1.96 -4.28
C ASP A 57 -22.12 -1.35 -3.28
N LEU A 58 -22.48 -1.30 -1.99
CA LEU A 58 -21.63 -0.79 -0.91
C LEU A 58 -20.28 -1.53 -0.81
N ARG A 59 -20.18 -2.75 -1.36
CA ARG A 59 -18.96 -3.56 -1.35
C ARG A 59 -17.75 -2.86 -1.98
N PHE A 60 -17.96 -2.05 -3.02
CA PHE A 60 -16.87 -1.24 -3.57
C PHE A 60 -16.29 -0.27 -2.55
N TYR A 61 -17.16 0.34 -1.74
CA TYR A 61 -16.76 1.24 -0.66
C TYR A 61 -16.03 0.48 0.46
N THR A 62 -16.52 -0.70 0.88
CA THR A 62 -15.85 -1.48 1.93
C THR A 62 -14.44 -1.91 1.51
N VAL A 63 -14.25 -2.36 0.27
CA VAL A 63 -12.93 -2.73 -0.25
C VAL A 63 -12.01 -1.51 -0.33
N ALA A 64 -12.51 -0.36 -0.79
CA ALA A 64 -11.73 0.88 -0.84
C ALA A 64 -11.32 1.38 0.56
N LEU A 65 -12.24 1.32 1.53
CA LEU A 65 -11.96 1.69 2.92
C LEU A 65 -10.89 0.77 3.53
N LEU A 66 -11.02 -0.54 3.31
CA LEU A 66 -10.05 -1.54 3.76
C LEU A 66 -8.68 -1.31 3.12
N PHE A 67 -8.63 -1.00 1.82
CA PHE A 67 -7.40 -0.63 1.12
C PHE A 67 -6.72 0.58 1.78
N ILE A 68 -7.47 1.65 2.07
CA ILE A 68 -6.90 2.85 2.72
C ILE A 68 -6.34 2.52 4.10
N ILE A 69 -7.04 1.71 4.89
CA ILE A 69 -6.60 1.32 6.23
C ILE A 69 -5.28 0.52 6.15
N PHE A 70 -5.21 -0.48 5.26
CA PHE A 70 -4.00 -1.28 5.06
C PHE A 70 -2.85 -0.49 4.43
N ASP A 71 -3.14 0.46 3.55
CA ASP A 71 -2.12 1.33 2.93
C ASP A 71 -1.46 2.23 3.99
N VAL A 72 -2.27 2.85 4.84
CA VAL A 72 -1.78 3.62 5.99
C VAL A 72 -1.01 2.73 6.96
N GLU A 73 -1.46 1.50 7.19
CA GLU A 73 -0.73 0.53 8.00
C GLU A 73 0.67 0.27 7.45
N VAL A 74 0.81 -0.03 6.16
CA VAL A 74 2.12 -0.24 5.52
C VAL A 74 2.98 1.03 5.58
N ALA A 75 2.38 2.23 5.50
CA ALA A 75 3.13 3.47 5.69
C ALA A 75 3.83 3.54 7.07
N PHE A 76 3.23 2.99 8.13
CA PHE A 76 3.84 2.91 9.46
C PHE A 76 4.96 1.86 9.56
N PHE A 77 5.02 0.88 8.65
CA PHE A 77 6.14 -0.08 8.63
C PHE A 77 7.46 0.58 8.24
N PHE A 78 7.47 1.65 7.45
CA PHE A 78 8.71 2.33 7.03
C PHE A 78 9.52 2.93 8.20
N PRO A 79 8.97 3.83 9.03
CA PRO A 79 9.71 4.38 10.16
C PRO A 79 10.06 3.29 11.19
N TRP A 80 9.15 2.34 11.44
CA TRP A 80 9.44 1.20 12.31
C TRP A 80 10.63 0.38 11.78
N ALA A 81 10.63 0.00 10.50
CA ALA A 81 11.69 -0.82 9.90
C ALA A 81 13.04 -0.10 9.89
N ALA A 82 13.04 1.21 9.67
CA ALA A 82 14.26 2.02 9.73
C ALA A 82 14.90 2.01 11.13
N VAL A 83 14.09 2.16 12.18
CA VAL A 83 14.56 2.13 13.57
C VAL A 83 14.93 0.73 14.01
N TYR A 84 14.06 -0.25 13.75
CA TYR A 84 14.26 -1.66 14.12
C TYR A 84 15.52 -2.24 13.46
N GLY A 85 15.77 -1.91 12.18
CA GLY A 85 16.98 -2.32 11.47
C GLY A 85 18.26 -1.77 12.12
N GLY A 86 18.27 -0.49 12.51
CA GLY A 86 19.40 0.11 13.23
C GLY A 86 19.60 -0.46 14.63
N ALA A 87 18.50 -0.65 15.39
CA ALA A 87 18.53 -1.25 16.72
C ALA A 87 19.09 -2.70 16.67
N THR A 88 18.71 -3.47 15.65
CA THR A 88 19.20 -4.84 15.47
C THR A 88 20.70 -4.88 15.16
N GLN A 89 21.21 -3.95 14.34
CA GLN A 89 22.64 -3.83 14.07
C GLN A 89 23.43 -3.41 15.31
N LEU A 90 22.91 -2.47 16.09
CA LEU A 90 23.54 -2.01 17.34
C LEU A 90 23.54 -3.07 18.45
N ALA A 91 22.62 -4.03 18.40
CA ALA A 91 22.59 -5.15 19.33
C ALA A 91 23.74 -6.16 19.12
N ASP A 92 24.46 -6.10 17.99
CA ASP A 92 25.67 -6.91 17.79
C ASP A 92 26.81 -6.40 18.70
N GLU A 93 27.35 -7.29 19.52
CA GLU A 93 28.47 -7.03 20.43
C GLU A 93 29.79 -6.88 19.67
N ASN A 94 29.91 -7.48 18.48
CA ASN A 94 31.14 -7.47 17.67
C ASN A 94 31.26 -6.25 16.75
N LEU A 95 30.29 -5.34 16.79
CA LEU A 95 30.28 -4.15 15.95
C LEU A 95 31.41 -3.19 16.32
N SER A 96 32.12 -2.67 15.31
CA SER A 96 33.17 -1.67 15.51
C SER A 96 32.64 -0.40 16.18
N VAL A 97 33.49 0.27 16.95
CA VAL A 97 33.12 1.51 17.66
C VAL A 97 32.68 2.61 16.68
N GLU A 98 33.38 2.74 15.56
CA GLU A 98 33.07 3.73 14.51
C GLU A 98 31.69 3.47 13.89
N SER A 99 31.38 2.21 13.53
CA SER A 99 30.06 1.86 12.98
C SER A 99 28.95 2.05 14.00
N ARG A 100 29.22 1.77 15.29
CA ARG A 100 28.26 1.98 16.38
C ARG A 100 27.89 3.46 16.54
N ILE A 101 28.89 4.35 16.49
CA ILE A 101 28.67 5.80 16.55
C ILE A 101 27.85 6.25 15.34
N ALA A 102 28.26 5.88 14.13
CA ALA A 102 27.57 6.29 12.90
C ALA A 102 26.09 5.86 12.85
N ILE A 103 25.78 4.64 13.30
CA ILE A 103 24.39 4.15 13.36
C ILE A 103 23.60 4.87 14.47
N SER A 104 24.22 5.11 15.62
CA SER A 104 23.59 5.84 16.74
C SER A 104 23.26 7.28 16.35
N GLU A 105 24.18 7.99 15.70
CA GLU A 105 23.97 9.35 15.17
C GLU A 105 22.82 9.36 14.15
N LYS A 106 22.80 8.39 13.22
CA LYS A 106 21.71 8.26 12.25
C LYS A 106 20.35 8.02 12.91
N LEU A 107 20.27 7.16 13.92
CA LEU A 107 19.02 6.87 14.63
C LEU A 107 18.51 8.05 15.45
N LEU A 108 19.43 8.83 16.03
CA LEU A 108 19.11 10.00 16.85
C LEU A 108 18.98 11.29 16.02
N ASN A 109 19.10 11.20 14.69
CA ASN A 109 19.12 12.34 13.78
C ASN A 109 20.15 13.41 14.19
N GLN A 110 21.35 12.96 14.59
CA GLN A 110 22.47 13.82 14.94
C GLN A 110 23.43 13.98 13.76
N GLU A 111 24.18 15.08 13.77
CA GLU A 111 25.19 15.37 12.75
C GLU A 111 26.34 14.36 12.83
N PRO A 112 26.90 13.93 11.68
CA PRO A 112 28.01 12.97 11.67
C PRO A 112 29.23 13.48 12.44
N GLY A 113 29.76 12.67 13.35
CA GLY A 113 30.92 13.01 14.18
C GLY A 113 30.63 13.95 15.35
N SER A 114 29.37 14.18 15.68
CA SER A 114 28.98 14.98 16.86
C SER A 114 28.95 14.16 18.15
N MET A 115 28.93 12.84 18.07
CA MET A 115 28.77 11.94 19.21
C MET A 115 30.10 11.34 19.69
N ALA A 116 30.31 11.34 21.01
CA ALA A 116 31.43 10.61 21.62
C ALA A 116 31.12 9.11 21.77
N ALA A 117 32.15 8.26 21.81
CA ALA A 117 31.96 6.80 21.96
C ALA A 117 31.16 6.39 23.21
N ALA A 118 31.24 7.18 24.30
CA ALA A 118 30.49 6.96 25.53
C ALA A 118 28.98 7.27 25.40
N GLU A 119 28.61 8.12 24.44
CA GLU A 119 27.22 8.54 24.20
C GLU A 119 26.50 7.62 23.21
N ALA A 120 27.24 6.74 22.53
CA ALA A 120 26.68 5.79 21.58
C ALA A 120 25.74 4.77 22.26
N ILE A 121 24.74 4.33 21.51
CA ILE A 121 23.74 3.39 22.01
C ILE A 121 24.42 2.04 22.30
N GLN A 122 24.28 1.61 23.56
CA GLN A 122 24.88 0.37 24.05
C GLN A 122 24.11 -0.86 23.54
N PRO A 123 24.77 -2.02 23.36
CA PRO A 123 24.13 -3.24 22.85
C PRO A 123 22.91 -3.67 23.65
N GLU A 124 22.94 -3.53 24.97
CA GLU A 124 21.82 -3.92 25.84
C GLU A 124 20.59 -3.02 25.62
N ALA A 125 20.79 -1.71 25.55
CA ALA A 125 19.71 -0.77 25.23
C ALA A 125 19.17 -0.98 23.81
N ALA A 126 20.05 -1.24 22.84
CA ALA A 126 19.67 -1.55 21.46
C ALA A 126 18.85 -2.85 21.37
N ARG A 127 19.24 -3.88 22.11
CA ARG A 127 18.50 -5.15 22.18
C ARG A 127 17.13 -4.97 22.82
N ALA A 128 17.04 -4.20 23.90
CA ALA A 128 15.75 -3.86 24.52
C ALA A 128 14.84 -3.12 23.54
N LEU A 129 15.38 -2.13 22.81
CA LEU A 129 14.66 -1.40 21.77
C LEU A 129 14.20 -2.32 20.63
N ALA A 130 15.06 -3.22 20.15
CA ALA A 130 14.71 -4.18 19.10
C ALA A 130 13.59 -5.12 19.55
N ILE A 131 13.69 -5.72 20.74
CA ILE A 131 12.65 -6.61 21.28
C ILE A 131 11.33 -5.85 21.46
N THR A 132 11.39 -4.63 22.01
CA THR A 132 10.20 -3.79 22.20
C THR A 132 9.57 -3.44 20.86
N GLY A 133 10.35 -2.94 19.91
CA GLY A 133 9.89 -2.63 18.56
C GLY A 133 9.30 -3.84 17.83
N PHE A 134 9.83 -5.04 18.05
CA PHE A 134 9.28 -6.27 17.49
C PHE A 134 7.88 -6.58 18.05
N PHE A 135 7.68 -6.47 19.36
CA PHE A 135 6.36 -6.69 19.95
C PHE A 135 5.38 -5.57 19.63
N ASP A 136 5.83 -4.32 19.57
CA ASP A 136 5.01 -3.18 19.19
C ASP A 136 4.41 -3.36 17.79
N ILE A 137 5.21 -3.78 16.80
CA ILE A 137 4.69 -4.02 15.45
C ILE A 137 3.74 -5.21 15.40
N LEU A 138 3.98 -6.27 16.19
CA LEU A 138 3.08 -7.41 16.27
C LEU A 138 1.73 -7.04 16.86
N VAL A 139 1.71 -6.19 17.89
CA VAL A 139 0.47 -5.68 18.48
C VAL A 139 -0.24 -4.76 17.50
N PHE A 140 0.48 -3.82 16.88
CA PHE A 140 -0.07 -2.89 15.88
C PHE A 140 -0.73 -3.64 14.71
N PHE A 141 0.00 -4.56 14.07
CA PHE A 141 -0.49 -5.40 12.99
C PHE A 141 -1.61 -6.34 13.45
N GLY A 142 -1.49 -6.91 14.65
CA GLY A 142 -2.47 -7.81 15.23
C GLY A 142 -3.85 -7.16 15.42
N VAL A 143 -3.90 -5.92 15.88
CA VAL A 143 -5.16 -5.17 16.04
C VAL A 143 -5.88 -5.00 14.70
N LEU A 144 -5.14 -4.66 13.64
CA LEU A 144 -5.72 -4.50 12.30
C LEU A 144 -6.13 -5.83 11.69
N MET A 145 -5.35 -6.90 11.92
CA MET A 145 -5.71 -8.25 11.50
C MET A 145 -7.01 -8.75 12.15
N VAL A 146 -7.27 -8.38 13.41
CA VAL A 146 -8.56 -8.65 14.06
C VAL A 146 -9.70 -7.89 13.37
N GLY A 147 -9.50 -6.61 13.06
CA GLY A 147 -10.48 -5.81 12.31
C GLY A 147 -10.76 -6.40 10.92
N PHE A 148 -9.72 -6.81 10.20
CA PHE A 148 -9.83 -7.49 8.92
C PHE A 148 -10.60 -8.81 9.02
N ALA A 149 -10.21 -9.68 9.96
CA ALA A 149 -10.87 -10.96 10.20
C ALA A 149 -12.35 -10.76 10.56
N TYR A 150 -12.68 -9.68 11.27
CA TYR A 150 -14.07 -9.33 11.58
C TYR A 150 -14.88 -8.97 10.33
N VAL A 151 -14.35 -8.11 9.45
CA VAL A 151 -15.03 -7.75 8.18
C VAL A 151 -15.17 -8.98 7.28
N TRP A 152 -14.13 -9.83 7.22
CA TRP A 152 -14.18 -11.09 6.49
C TRP A 152 -15.27 -12.01 7.03
N LYS A 153 -15.29 -12.25 8.35
CA LYS A 153 -16.29 -13.13 8.99
C LYS A 153 -17.72 -12.63 8.76
N ARG A 154 -17.92 -11.32 8.62
CA ARG A 154 -19.24 -10.74 8.33
C ARG A 154 -19.70 -10.98 6.88
N GLY A 155 -18.79 -11.34 5.98
CA GLY A 155 -19.10 -11.54 4.56
C GLY A 155 -19.26 -10.22 3.79
N ASP A 156 -18.76 -9.11 4.33
CA ASP A 156 -18.78 -7.82 3.63
C ASP A 156 -17.86 -7.79 2.40
N LEU A 157 -16.96 -8.78 2.29
CA LEU A 157 -16.08 -9.00 1.15
C LEU A 157 -16.64 -10.00 0.12
N ASP A 158 -17.75 -10.67 0.42
CA ASP A 158 -18.32 -11.66 -0.50
C ASP A 158 -18.98 -10.98 -1.69
N TRP A 159 -18.50 -11.25 -2.91
CA TRP A 159 -19.11 -10.68 -4.12
C TRP A 159 -20.47 -11.31 -4.47
N VAL A 160 -20.71 -12.58 -4.11
CA VAL A 160 -21.94 -13.29 -4.51
C VAL A 160 -22.75 -13.74 -3.29
N ARG A 161 -23.53 -12.82 -2.69
CA ARG A 161 -24.44 -13.13 -1.56
C ARG A 161 -25.49 -14.19 -1.89
N ALA A 162 -25.95 -14.25 -3.14
CA ALA A 162 -26.95 -15.23 -3.57
C ALA A 162 -26.49 -16.69 -3.43
N VAL A 163 -25.19 -16.96 -3.56
CA VAL A 163 -24.65 -18.33 -3.48
C VAL A 163 -24.34 -18.71 -2.03
N SER A 164 -23.88 -17.77 -1.19
CA SER A 164 -23.59 -18.02 0.23
C SER A 164 -24.85 -18.29 1.05
N ASP A 165 -25.95 -17.55 0.82
CA ASP A 165 -27.23 -17.79 1.47
C ASP A 165 -27.87 -19.12 1.03
N THR A 166 -27.70 -19.49 -0.25
CA THR A 166 -28.18 -20.77 -0.79
C THR A 166 -27.43 -21.96 -0.19
N LYS A 167 -26.10 -21.87 -0.06
CA LYS A 167 -25.27 -22.91 0.57
C LYS A 167 -25.59 -23.10 2.05
N LYS A 168 -25.85 -22.01 2.78
CA LYS A 168 -26.24 -22.04 4.19
C LYS A 168 -27.63 -22.68 4.38
N LYS A 169 -28.60 -22.36 3.53
CA LYS A 169 -29.93 -23.01 3.54
C LYS A 169 -29.85 -24.51 3.20
N ALA A 170 -29.03 -24.89 2.21
CA ALA A 170 -28.85 -26.29 1.83
C ALA A 170 -28.22 -27.13 2.96
N SER A 171 -27.20 -26.60 3.63
CA SER A 171 -26.54 -27.25 4.77
C SER A 171 -27.48 -27.42 6.00
N ILE A 172 -28.37 -26.46 6.25
CA ILE A 172 -29.37 -26.56 7.32
C ILE A 172 -30.41 -27.64 6.97
N ALA A 173 -30.83 -27.74 5.70
CA ALA A 173 -31.76 -28.77 5.26
C ALA A 173 -31.17 -30.19 5.35
N GLU A 174 -29.88 -30.37 5.06
CA GLU A 174 -29.19 -31.67 5.19
C GLU A 174 -28.92 -32.10 6.63
N SER A 175 -28.83 -31.17 7.58
CA SER A 175 -28.56 -31.48 9.00
C SER A 175 -29.83 -31.65 9.85
N SER A 176 -31.00 -31.42 9.27
CA SER A 176 -32.31 -31.53 9.92
C SER A 176 -33.19 -32.68 9.39
N GLY A 177 -32.67 -33.48 8.45
CA GLY A 177 -33.25 -34.76 8.00
C GLY A 177 -32.38 -35.94 8.43
#